data_AF-A0A0D3JNB3-F1
#
_entry.id   AF-A0A0D3JNB3-F1
#
_cell.length_a   1.000
_cell.length_b   1.000
_cell.length_c   1.000
_cell.angle_alpha   90.00
_cell.angle_beta   90.00
_cell.angle_gamma   90.00
#
_symmetry.space_group_name_H-M   'P 1'
#
loop_
_entity.id
_entity.type
_entity.pdbx_description
1 polymer ?
#
loop_
_entity_poly.entity_id
_entity_poly.type
_entity_poly.pdbx_seq_one_letter_code
_entity_poly.pdbx_strand_id
1 'polypeptide(L)'
;MQGADFTSVATLTALYLAAFAAAQRYAVHKMGTKLDGGSPRWRNFLGLLPQVCVMPSLWVASALVPGSASVFAAVFANVFGSMLLFDLCAIKYNAMMLAHHWLCLAGHCFAMSVAPEAFGRYFGAVVALELGSATSCSWWMWGGEWPRALDALYGGGMTLSNGLGAALLLRWAHGATSLPLLARCAPVPIVATLLFFRQKEMVALLRYGRAVCST
;
A
#
# COMPACT_ATOMS: atom_id res chain seq x y z
N MET A 1 -7.95 15.14 13.76
CA MET A 1 -6.69 15.75 13.30
C MET A 1 -6.58 17.22 13.72
N GLN A 2 -6.79 17.56 15.00
CA GLN A 2 -6.57 18.94 15.46
C GLN A 2 -5.09 19.09 15.84
N GLY A 3 -4.39 20.06 15.23
CA GLY A 3 -3.03 20.46 15.63
C GLY A 3 -1.85 19.99 14.75
N ALA A 4 -2.08 19.42 13.57
CA ALA A 4 -0.97 19.25 12.62
C ALA A 4 -0.63 20.61 12.00
N ASP A 5 0.64 21.02 12.07
CA ASP A 5 1.10 22.20 11.33
C ASP A 5 0.94 21.95 9.82
N PHE A 6 -0.05 22.63 9.24
CA PHE A 6 -0.38 22.50 7.82
C PHE A 6 0.81 22.79 6.91
N THR A 7 1.69 23.70 7.32
CA THR A 7 2.91 24.03 6.57
C THR A 7 3.84 22.82 6.54
N SER A 8 4.13 22.20 7.68
CA SER A 8 4.94 20.98 7.76
C SER A 8 4.34 19.82 6.95
N VAL A 9 3.02 19.60 7.01
CA VAL A 9 2.36 18.52 6.26
C VAL A 9 2.45 18.76 4.74
N ALA A 10 2.15 19.97 4.29
CA ALA A 10 2.19 20.34 2.87
C ALA A 10 3.62 20.26 2.32
N THR A 11 4.61 20.79 3.06
CA THR A 11 6.02 20.74 2.66
C THR A 11 6.53 19.31 2.54
N LEU A 12 6.30 18.46 3.54
CA LEU A 12 6.76 17.06 3.50
C LEU A 12 6.08 16.27 2.36
N THR A 13 4.78 16.50 2.15
CA THR A 13 4.05 15.88 1.03
C THR A 13 4.62 16.34 -0.31
N ALA A 14 4.80 17.65 -0.50
CA ALA A 14 5.32 18.22 -1.74
C ALA A 14 6.75 17.74 -2.05
N LEU A 15 7.62 17.70 -1.04
CA LEU A 15 8.98 17.18 -1.19
C LEU A 15 8.98 15.71 -1.62
N TYR A 16 8.12 14.88 -1.00
CA TYR A 16 7.98 13.48 -1.40
C TYR A 16 7.50 13.35 -2.85
N LEU A 17 6.45 14.08 -3.22
CA LEU A 17 5.89 14.01 -4.58
C LEU A 17 6.88 14.52 -5.63
N ALA A 18 7.64 15.58 -5.33
CA ALA A 18 8.68 16.09 -6.20
C ALA A 18 9.83 15.07 -6.37
N ALA A 19 10.26 14.44 -5.28
CA ALA A 19 11.28 13.38 -5.32
C ALA A 19 10.80 12.16 -6.13
N PHE A 20 9.54 11.75 -5.94
CA PHE A 20 8.92 10.66 -6.69
C PHE A 20 8.86 10.98 -8.20
N ALA A 21 8.40 12.19 -8.56
CA ALA A 21 8.34 12.64 -9.96
C ALA A 21 9.72 12.72 -10.61
N ALA A 22 10.74 13.19 -9.88
CA ALA A 22 12.12 13.21 -10.35
C ALA A 22 12.66 11.77 -10.57
N ALA A 23 12.40 10.87 -9.63
CA ALA A 23 12.81 9.47 -9.71
C ALA A 23 12.08 8.70 -10.82
N GLN A 24 10.86 9.11 -11.21
CA GLN A 24 10.09 8.49 -12.30
C GLN A 24 10.87 8.41 -13.60
N ARG A 25 11.48 9.52 -14.04
CA ARG A 25 12.22 9.54 -15.31
C ARG A 25 13.39 8.56 -15.29
N TYR A 26 14.13 8.53 -14.18
CA TYR A 26 15.22 7.59 -13.98
C TYR A 26 14.72 6.15 -13.99
N ALA A 27 13.65 5.84 -13.25
CA ALA A 27 13.08 4.50 -13.19
C ALA A 27 12.53 4.01 -14.53
N VAL A 28 11.83 4.88 -15.28
CA VAL A 28 11.35 4.56 -16.63
C VAL A 28 12.52 4.23 -17.55
N HIS A 29 13.59 5.03 -17.50
CA HIS A 29 14.77 4.78 -18.31
C HIS A 29 15.50 3.48 -17.94
N LYS A 30 15.60 3.15 -16.65
CA LYS A 30 16.33 1.98 -16.17
C LYS A 30 15.55 0.67 -16.23
N MET A 31 14.25 0.72 -15.92
CA MET A 31 13.41 -0.48 -15.77
C MET A 31 12.47 -0.70 -16.96
N GLY A 32 12.27 0.32 -17.80
CA GLY A 32 11.37 0.27 -18.94
C GLY A 32 9.89 0.34 -18.58
N THR A 33 9.04 0.39 -19.61
CA THR A 33 7.57 0.55 -19.51
C THR A 33 6.78 -0.74 -19.73
N LYS A 34 7.45 -1.88 -19.94
CA LYS A 34 6.80 -3.18 -20.11
C LYS A 34 5.93 -3.49 -18.89
N LEU A 35 4.69 -3.89 -19.14
CA LEU A 35 3.76 -4.36 -18.13
C LEU A 35 4.14 -5.78 -17.74
N ASP A 36 4.45 -5.99 -16.46
CA ASP A 36 4.62 -7.31 -15.87
C ASP A 36 3.73 -7.38 -14.62
N GLY A 37 2.80 -8.32 -14.58
CA GLY A 37 1.92 -8.50 -13.43
C GLY A 37 0.89 -7.41 -13.21
N GLY A 38 0.50 -6.71 -14.29
CA GLY A 38 -0.53 -5.68 -14.23
C GLY A 38 -0.02 -4.27 -13.91
N SER A 39 1.29 -4.07 -13.73
CA SER A 39 1.90 -2.73 -13.57
C SER A 39 3.22 -2.63 -14.36
N PRO A 40 3.63 -1.44 -14.81
CA PRO A 40 4.96 -1.25 -15.42
C PRO A 40 6.10 -1.57 -14.44
N ARG A 41 7.18 -2.20 -14.92
CA ARG A 41 8.36 -2.51 -14.09
C ARG A 41 8.91 -1.30 -13.33
N TRP A 42 8.99 -0.14 -13.98
CA TRP A 42 9.46 1.09 -13.34
C TRP A 42 8.61 1.49 -12.14
N ARG A 43 7.30 1.23 -12.18
CA ARG A 43 6.39 1.55 -11.07
C ARG A 43 6.56 0.56 -9.93
N ASN A 44 6.75 -0.72 -10.22
CA ASN A 44 7.07 -1.72 -9.19
C ASN A 44 8.37 -1.35 -8.48
N PHE A 45 9.40 -0.97 -9.23
CA PHE A 45 10.67 -0.51 -8.67
C PHE A 45 10.52 0.72 -7.78
N LEU A 46 9.87 1.78 -8.28
CA LEU A 46 9.64 2.97 -7.46
C LEU A 46 8.69 2.73 -6.31
N GLY A 47 7.78 1.76 -6.42
CA GLY A 47 6.83 1.37 -5.38
C GLY A 47 7.49 0.74 -4.16
N LEU A 48 8.64 0.08 -4.33
CA LEU A 48 9.36 -0.50 -3.20
C LEU A 48 9.77 0.54 -2.17
N LEU A 49 10.19 1.74 -2.62
CA LEU A 49 10.63 2.79 -1.73
C LEU A 49 9.54 3.24 -0.73
N PRO A 50 8.33 3.62 -1.16
CA PRO A 50 7.28 3.93 -0.21
C PRO A 50 6.83 2.72 0.61
N GLN A 51 6.77 1.54 0.00
CA GLN A 51 6.26 0.33 0.65
C GLN A 51 7.17 -0.19 1.77
N VAL A 52 8.48 -0.16 1.56
CA VAL A 52 9.47 -0.72 2.50
C VAL A 52 10.09 0.34 3.39
N CYS A 53 10.21 1.58 2.91
CA CYS A 53 10.93 2.63 3.64
C CYS A 53 9.99 3.72 4.15
N VAL A 54 9.34 4.47 3.25
CA VAL A 54 8.66 5.72 3.63
C VAL A 54 7.47 5.47 4.54
N MET A 55 6.55 4.59 4.17
CA MET A 55 5.34 4.35 4.96
C MET A 55 5.65 3.68 6.32
N PRO A 56 6.51 2.65 6.41
CA PRO A 56 6.97 2.14 7.70
C PRO A 56 7.66 3.21 8.56
N SER A 57 8.50 4.06 7.97
CA SER A 57 9.19 5.13 8.71
C SER A 57 8.23 6.16 9.26
N LEU A 58 7.24 6.58 8.47
CA LEU A 58 6.17 7.49 8.92
C LEU A 58 5.35 6.87 10.06
N TRP A 59 5.07 5.57 9.98
CA TRP A 59 4.32 4.86 11.03
C TRP A 59 5.13 4.75 12.32
N VAL A 60 6.41 4.36 12.24
CA VAL A 60 7.32 4.31 13.38
C VAL A 60 7.51 5.70 13.99
N ALA A 61 7.73 6.73 13.17
CA ALA A 61 7.87 8.11 13.64
C ALA A 61 6.59 8.60 14.35
N SER A 62 5.41 8.23 13.84
CA SER A 62 4.14 8.55 14.50
C SER A 62 3.99 7.93 15.89
N ALA A 63 4.67 6.82 16.16
CA ALA A 63 4.66 6.14 17.45
C ALA A 63 5.77 6.64 18.40
N LEU A 64 6.93 7.03 17.87
CA LEU A 64 8.12 7.36 18.66
C LEU A 64 8.29 8.84 18.98
N VAL A 65 7.72 9.75 18.18
CA VAL A 65 7.91 11.19 18.34
C VAL A 65 6.71 11.80 19.08
N PRO A 66 6.85 12.21 20.35
CA PRO A 66 5.73 12.74 21.14
C PRO A 66 5.07 13.93 20.47
N GLY A 67 3.73 13.98 20.50
CA GLY A 67 2.95 15.10 19.94
C GLY A 67 2.88 15.18 18.41
N SER A 68 3.58 14.32 17.68
CA SER A 68 3.68 14.39 16.21
C SER A 68 2.80 13.39 15.45
N ALA A 69 2.13 12.48 16.15
CA ALA A 69 1.37 11.39 15.55
C ALA A 69 0.35 11.88 14.50
N SER A 70 -0.30 13.02 14.77
CA SER A 70 -1.26 13.65 13.86
C SER A 70 -0.59 14.19 12.59
N VAL A 71 0.62 14.74 12.68
CA VAL A 71 1.41 15.24 11.54
C VAL A 71 1.81 14.08 10.63
N PHE A 72 2.42 13.03 11.20
CA PHE A 72 2.86 11.87 10.40
C PHE A 72 1.70 11.10 9.78
N ALA A 73 0.59 10.96 10.50
CA ALA A 73 -0.65 10.40 9.95
C ALA A 73 -1.18 11.24 8.77
N ALA A 74 -1.14 12.56 8.86
CA ALA A 74 -1.57 13.46 7.78
C ALA A 74 -0.63 13.38 6.56
N VAL A 75 0.69 13.33 6.79
CA VAL A 75 1.69 13.15 5.72
C VAL A 75 1.47 11.80 5.02
N PHE A 76 1.30 10.72 5.79
CA PHE A 76 0.97 9.41 5.22
C PHE A 76 -0.31 9.48 4.39
N ALA A 77 -1.35 10.12 4.92
CA ALA A 77 -2.63 10.21 4.23
C ALA A 77 -2.50 10.88 2.85
N ASN A 78 -1.83 12.03 2.81
CA ASN A 78 -1.61 12.75 1.57
C ASN A 78 -0.69 11.98 0.61
N VAL A 79 0.41 11.40 1.10
CA VAL A 79 1.34 10.64 0.28
C VAL A 79 0.67 9.41 -0.32
N PHE A 80 0.02 8.58 0.50
CA PHE A 80 -0.64 7.36 0.05
C PHE A 80 -1.81 7.66 -0.90
N GLY A 81 -2.68 8.61 -0.55
CA GLY A 81 -3.78 9.03 -1.41
C GLY A 81 -3.31 9.59 -2.75
N SER A 82 -2.26 10.42 -2.75
CA SER A 82 -1.68 10.99 -3.98
C SER A 82 -1.05 9.92 -4.87
N MET A 83 -0.37 8.93 -4.28
CA MET A 83 0.18 7.80 -5.05
C MET A 83 -0.91 6.95 -5.68
N LEU A 84 -2.00 6.65 -4.95
CA LEU A 84 -3.13 5.92 -5.50
C LEU A 84 -3.81 6.69 -6.64
N LEU A 85 -4.00 8.00 -6.47
CA LEU A 85 -4.58 8.85 -7.51
C LEU A 85 -3.67 8.91 -8.75
N PHE A 86 -2.37 9.10 -8.54
CA PHE A 86 -1.38 9.05 -9.61
C PHE A 86 -1.47 7.72 -10.35
N ASP A 87 -1.50 6.60 -9.64
CA ASP A 87 -1.60 5.27 -10.21
C ASP A 87 -2.87 5.10 -11.06
N LEU A 88 -4.02 5.57 -10.57
CA LEU A 88 -5.28 5.55 -11.30
C LEU A 88 -5.24 6.38 -12.60
N CYS A 89 -4.50 7.48 -12.61
CA CYS A 89 -4.41 8.39 -13.77
C CYS A 89 -3.30 8.01 -14.76
N ALA A 90 -2.16 7.51 -14.26
CA ALA A 90 -0.94 7.34 -15.04
C ALA A 90 -0.71 5.92 -15.54
N ILE A 91 -1.39 4.92 -14.95
CA ILE A 91 -1.14 3.51 -15.23
C ILE A 91 -2.40 2.84 -15.78
N LYS A 92 -2.23 2.12 -16.89
CA LYS A 92 -3.28 1.29 -17.48
C LYS A 92 -3.34 -0.05 -16.75
N TYR A 93 -4.05 -0.07 -15.63
CA TYR A 93 -4.31 -1.30 -14.88
C TYR A 93 -5.32 -2.22 -15.57
N ASN A 94 -5.23 -3.51 -15.28
CA ASN A 94 -6.34 -4.43 -15.52
C ASN A 94 -7.51 -4.12 -14.56
N ALA A 95 -8.70 -4.66 -14.84
CA ALA A 95 -9.91 -4.36 -14.08
C ALA A 95 -9.77 -4.68 -12.57
N MET A 96 -9.05 -5.75 -12.22
CA MET A 96 -8.85 -6.14 -10.83
C MET A 96 -7.98 -5.14 -10.07
N MET A 97 -6.84 -4.75 -10.64
CA MET A 97 -5.93 -3.77 -10.03
C MET A 97 -6.57 -2.39 -9.97
N LEU A 98 -7.34 -2.01 -10.99
CA LEU A 98 -8.11 -0.76 -10.97
C LEU A 98 -9.13 -0.76 -9.83
N ALA A 99 -9.91 -1.83 -9.67
CA ALA A 99 -10.87 -1.98 -8.58
C ALA A 99 -10.18 -1.97 -7.20
N HIS A 100 -9.02 -2.63 -7.08
CA HIS A 100 -8.22 -2.61 -5.86
C HIS A 100 -7.81 -1.18 -5.47
N HIS A 101 -7.21 -0.42 -6.40
CA HIS A 101 -6.77 0.95 -6.13
C HIS A 101 -7.93 1.88 -5.79
N TRP A 102 -9.07 1.76 -6.47
CA TRP A 102 -10.29 2.50 -6.12
C TRP A 102 -10.79 2.17 -4.71
N LEU A 103 -10.86 0.88 -4.35
CA LEU A 103 -11.28 0.47 -3.01
C LEU A 103 -10.29 0.92 -1.92
N CYS A 104 -8.98 0.89 -2.20
CA CYS A 104 -7.98 1.44 -1.31
C CYS A 104 -8.15 2.94 -1.12
N LEU A 105 -8.38 3.71 -2.19
CA LEU A 105 -8.58 5.15 -2.12
C LEU A 105 -9.89 5.50 -1.39
N ALA A 106 -10.98 4.81 -1.71
CA ALA A 106 -12.27 5.01 -1.04
C ALA A 106 -12.20 4.66 0.45
N GLY A 107 -11.58 3.52 0.79
CA GLY A 107 -11.36 3.11 2.18
C GLY A 107 -10.46 4.07 2.94
N HIS A 108 -9.46 4.66 2.26
CA HIS A 108 -8.60 5.69 2.82
C HIS A 108 -9.36 6.96 3.18
N CYS A 109 -10.11 7.51 2.21
CA CYS A 109 -10.96 8.68 2.44
C CYS A 109 -11.98 8.41 3.56
N PHE A 110 -12.62 7.25 3.53
CA PHE A 110 -13.57 6.85 4.57
C PHE A 110 -12.91 6.84 5.96
N ALA A 111 -11.79 6.12 6.14
CA ALA A 111 -11.11 6.02 7.44
C ALA A 111 -10.68 7.39 7.99
N MET A 112 -10.24 8.31 7.12
CA MET A 112 -9.89 9.68 7.51
C MET A 112 -11.10 10.51 7.93
N SER A 113 -12.20 10.41 7.18
CA SER A 113 -13.36 11.28 7.35
C SER A 113 -14.23 10.86 8.53
N VAL A 114 -14.42 9.56 8.74
CA VAL A 114 -15.47 9.07 9.65
C VAL A 114 -14.96 8.61 11.01
N ALA A 115 -13.70 8.18 11.12
CA ALA A 115 -13.11 7.71 12.37
C ALA A 115 -11.64 8.17 12.51
N PRO A 116 -11.38 9.50 12.51
CA PRO A 116 -10.03 10.03 12.60
C PRO A 116 -9.29 9.60 13.89
N GLU A 117 -10.01 9.28 14.97
CA GLU A 117 -9.46 8.75 16.21
C GLU A 117 -8.89 7.33 16.07
N ALA A 118 -9.37 6.55 15.11
CA ALA A 118 -8.90 5.20 14.83
C ALA A 118 -7.84 5.18 13.71
N PHE A 119 -7.58 6.32 13.05
CA PHE A 119 -6.78 6.38 11.81
C PHE A 119 -5.37 5.79 11.97
N GLY A 120 -4.70 5.95 13.11
CA GLY A 120 -3.38 5.34 13.34
C GLY A 120 -3.37 3.81 13.22
N ARG A 121 -4.49 3.14 13.55
CA ARG A 121 -4.66 1.68 13.40
C ARG A 121 -4.87 1.31 11.94
N TYR A 122 -5.67 2.10 11.22
CA TYR A 122 -5.84 1.96 9.77
C TYR A 122 -4.51 2.18 9.03
N PHE A 123 -3.75 3.20 9.40
CA PHE A 123 -2.41 3.46 8.86
C PHE A 123 -1.51 2.23 9.04
N GLY A 124 -1.42 1.68 10.26
CA GLY A 124 -0.68 0.44 10.48
C GLY A 124 -1.15 -0.72 9.61
N ALA A 125 -2.47 -0.88 9.41
CA ALA A 125 -3.00 -1.92 8.53
C ALA A 125 -2.55 -1.74 7.08
N VAL A 126 -2.56 -0.50 6.56
CA VAL A 126 -2.06 -0.19 5.21
C VAL A 126 -0.57 -0.47 5.12
N VAL A 127 0.25 -0.03 6.08
CA VAL A 127 1.70 -0.31 6.08
C VAL A 127 1.96 -1.82 6.03
N ALA A 128 1.26 -2.60 6.86
CA ALA A 128 1.40 -4.04 6.88
C ALA A 128 1.10 -4.64 5.50
N LEU A 129 0.00 -4.23 4.87
CA LEU A 129 -0.36 -4.69 3.53
C LEU A 129 0.66 -4.26 2.48
N GLU A 130 1.12 -3.01 2.50
CA GLU A 130 2.09 -2.49 1.54
C GLU A 130 3.45 -3.21 1.62
N LEU A 131 3.87 -3.68 2.80
CA LEU A 131 5.04 -4.57 2.92
C LEU A 131 4.87 -5.89 2.17
N GLY A 132 3.66 -6.47 2.18
CA GLY A 132 3.35 -7.60 1.30
C GLY A 132 3.43 -7.20 -0.17
N SER A 133 2.94 -6.01 -0.53
CA SER A 133 2.94 -5.54 -1.91
C SER A 133 4.37 -5.34 -2.40
N ALA A 134 5.30 -4.93 -1.52
CA ALA A 134 6.72 -4.88 -1.84
C ALA A 134 7.29 -6.26 -2.19
N THR A 135 6.86 -7.34 -1.55
CA THR A 135 7.29 -8.69 -1.93
C THR A 135 6.76 -9.10 -3.30
N SER A 136 5.53 -8.68 -3.64
CA SER A 136 4.95 -8.86 -4.98
C SER A 136 5.68 -8.03 -6.03
N CYS A 137 5.88 -6.73 -5.79
CA CYS A 137 6.62 -5.83 -6.67
C CYS A 137 8.05 -6.34 -6.89
N SER A 138 8.69 -6.84 -5.83
CA SER A 138 9.97 -7.52 -5.92
C SER A 138 9.85 -8.68 -6.91
N TRP A 139 9.03 -9.69 -6.63
CA TRP A 139 8.84 -10.83 -7.51
C TRP A 139 8.62 -10.44 -8.99
N TRP A 140 7.75 -9.46 -9.26
CA TRP A 140 7.45 -8.97 -10.60
C TRP A 140 8.57 -8.22 -11.30
N MET A 141 9.51 -7.60 -10.57
CA MET A 141 10.68 -6.97 -11.20
C MET A 141 11.60 -7.99 -11.85
N TRP A 142 11.75 -9.18 -11.25
CA TRP A 142 12.59 -10.25 -11.78
C TRP A 142 11.80 -11.25 -12.64
N GLY A 143 10.48 -11.38 -12.45
CA GLY A 143 9.62 -12.26 -13.24
C GLY A 143 10.13 -13.70 -13.28
N GLY A 144 10.39 -14.22 -14.47
CA GLY A 144 10.92 -15.58 -14.67
C GLY A 144 12.31 -15.80 -14.05
N GLU A 145 13.08 -14.73 -13.88
CA GLU A 145 14.44 -14.75 -13.32
C GLU A 145 14.47 -14.71 -11.78
N TRP A 146 13.31 -14.60 -11.12
CA TRP A 146 13.24 -14.58 -9.66
C TRP A 146 13.83 -15.88 -9.07
N PRO A 147 14.80 -15.84 -8.14
CA PRO A 147 15.39 -17.06 -7.60
C PRO A 147 14.37 -17.94 -6.87
N ARG A 148 14.32 -19.26 -7.17
CA ARG A 148 13.38 -20.20 -6.51
C ARG A 148 13.54 -20.22 -5.00
N ALA A 149 14.76 -20.07 -4.50
CA ALA A 149 15.04 -19.98 -3.07
C ALA A 149 14.30 -18.81 -2.38
N LEU A 150 13.88 -17.79 -3.13
CA LEU A 150 13.16 -16.62 -2.62
C LEU A 150 11.64 -16.71 -2.79
N ASP A 151 11.10 -17.80 -3.36
CA ASP A 151 9.63 -18.01 -3.44
C ASP A 151 8.99 -18.06 -2.05
N ALA A 152 9.70 -18.63 -1.06
CA ALA A 152 9.27 -18.63 0.33
C ALA A 152 9.19 -17.21 0.93
N LEU A 153 10.08 -16.30 0.53
CA LEU A 153 10.03 -14.90 0.96
C LEU A 153 8.80 -14.19 0.41
N TYR A 154 8.46 -14.42 -0.87
CA TYR A 154 7.25 -13.88 -1.47
C TYR A 154 5.99 -14.44 -0.81
N GLY A 155 5.86 -15.77 -0.72
CA GLY A 155 4.69 -16.40 -0.13
C GLY A 155 4.53 -16.09 1.36
N GLY A 156 5.62 -16.13 2.12
CA GLY A 156 5.65 -15.81 3.55
C GLY A 156 5.34 -14.34 3.80
N GLY A 157 5.98 -13.43 3.07
CA GLY A 157 5.75 -11.99 3.19
C GLY A 157 4.31 -11.60 2.88
N MET A 158 3.73 -12.12 1.80
CA MET A 158 2.32 -11.92 1.47
C MET A 158 1.39 -12.44 2.56
N THR A 159 1.60 -13.67 3.03
CA THR A 159 0.74 -14.30 4.05
C THR A 159 0.79 -13.54 5.37
N LEU A 160 2.00 -13.20 5.85
CA LEU A 160 2.18 -12.42 7.07
C LEU A 160 1.56 -11.02 6.94
N SER A 161 1.75 -10.36 5.80
CA SER A 161 1.16 -9.04 5.52
C SER A 161 -0.36 -9.07 5.60
N ASN A 162 -0.99 -10.11 5.04
CA ASN A 162 -2.45 -10.27 5.05
C ASN A 162 -2.95 -10.51 6.47
N GLY A 163 -2.27 -11.38 7.24
CA GLY A 163 -2.63 -11.64 8.63
C GLY A 163 -2.51 -10.40 9.52
N LEU A 164 -1.41 -9.66 9.41
CA LEU A 164 -1.20 -8.41 10.15
C LEU A 164 -2.19 -7.32 9.73
N GLY A 165 -2.43 -7.16 8.43
CA GLY A 165 -3.42 -6.22 7.90
C GLY A 165 -4.84 -6.52 8.43
N ALA A 166 -5.24 -7.79 8.43
CA ALA A 166 -6.52 -8.22 8.99
C ALA A 166 -6.63 -7.92 10.49
N ALA A 167 -5.60 -8.26 11.27
CA ALA A 167 -5.57 -8.01 12.71
C ALA A 167 -5.67 -6.50 13.02
N LEU A 168 -4.93 -5.66 12.29
CA LEU A 168 -4.94 -4.21 12.47
C LEU A 168 -6.27 -3.58 12.02
N LEU A 169 -6.92 -4.13 10.99
CA LEU A 169 -8.28 -3.71 10.61
C LEU A 169 -9.31 -4.03 11.69
N LEU A 170 -9.25 -5.22 12.30
CA LEU A 170 -10.13 -5.56 13.43
C LEU A 170 -9.90 -4.61 14.61
N ARG A 171 -8.64 -4.25 14.87
CA ARG A 171 -8.32 -3.22 15.87
C ARG A 171 -8.83 -1.84 15.47
N TRP A 172 -8.82 -1.48 14.18
CA TRP A 172 -9.44 -0.24 13.69
C TRP A 172 -10.95 -0.25 13.93
N ALA A 173 -11.65 -1.34 13.59
CA ALA A 173 -13.10 -1.47 13.78
C ALA A 173 -13.49 -1.38 15.27
N HIS A 174 -12.71 -2.02 16.15
CA HIS A 174 -12.88 -1.88 17.61
C HIS A 174 -12.62 -0.44 18.08
N GLY A 175 -11.64 0.22 17.46
CA GLY A 175 -11.18 1.55 17.78
C GLY A 175 -12.04 2.71 17.30
N ALA A 176 -12.86 2.50 16.27
CA ALA A 176 -13.71 3.51 15.63
C ALA A 176 -14.99 3.76 16.46
N THR A 177 -14.82 4.11 17.74
CA THR A 177 -15.90 4.15 18.73
C THR A 177 -16.95 5.22 18.49
N SER A 178 -16.72 6.15 17.58
CA SER A 178 -17.68 7.17 17.15
C SER A 178 -18.77 6.65 16.20
N LEU A 179 -18.54 5.53 15.50
CA LEU A 179 -19.44 5.05 14.45
C LEU A 179 -20.50 4.06 14.97
N PRO A 180 -21.62 3.82 14.27
CA PRO A 180 -22.48 2.67 14.56
C PRO A 180 -21.76 1.34 14.27
N LEU A 181 -22.12 0.26 14.98
CA LEU A 181 -21.49 -1.07 14.83
C LEU A 181 -21.43 -1.53 13.37
N LEU A 182 -22.53 -1.35 12.62
CA LEU A 182 -22.61 -1.74 11.21
C LEU A 182 -21.55 -1.02 10.36
N ALA A 183 -21.37 0.29 10.58
CA ALA A 183 -20.39 1.10 9.84
C ALA A 183 -18.94 0.74 10.19
N ARG A 184 -18.67 0.35 11.45
CA ARG A 184 -17.34 -0.14 11.88
C ARG A 184 -17.00 -1.49 11.25
N CYS A 185 -18.01 -2.35 11.08
CA CYS A 185 -17.82 -3.71 10.59
C CYS A 185 -17.90 -3.83 9.07
N ALA A 186 -18.54 -2.88 8.37
CA ALA A 186 -18.71 -2.91 6.91
C ALA A 186 -17.39 -3.06 6.11
N PRO A 187 -16.26 -2.46 6.51
CA PRO A 187 -14.98 -2.66 5.81
C PRO A 187 -14.40 -4.08 5.95
N VAL A 188 -14.76 -4.84 6.99
CA VAL A 188 -14.21 -6.16 7.28
C VAL A 188 -14.46 -7.17 6.14
N PRO A 189 -15.69 -7.41 5.66
CA PRO A 189 -15.94 -8.33 4.55
C PRO A 189 -15.30 -7.86 3.23
N ILE A 190 -15.22 -6.55 3.00
CA ILE A 190 -14.59 -5.98 1.80
C ILE A 190 -13.08 -6.31 1.82
N VAL A 191 -12.41 -6.01 2.93
CA VAL A 191 -10.97 -6.29 3.05
C VAL A 191 -10.72 -7.80 3.06
N ALA A 192 -11.52 -8.60 3.75
CA ALA A 192 -11.39 -10.07 3.73
C ALA A 192 -11.44 -10.62 2.30
N THR A 193 -12.35 -10.09 1.47
CA THR A 193 -12.44 -10.43 0.04
C THR A 193 -11.17 -10.04 -0.72
N LEU A 194 -10.66 -8.83 -0.51
CA LEU A 194 -9.41 -8.38 -1.13
C LEU A 194 -8.20 -9.22 -0.69
N LEU A 195 -8.09 -9.56 0.60
CA LEU A 195 -7.02 -10.42 1.12
C LEU A 195 -7.11 -11.82 0.54
N PHE A 196 -8.32 -12.37 0.37
CA PHE A 196 -8.52 -13.65 -0.29
C PHE A 196 -8.01 -13.62 -1.74
N PHE A 197 -8.41 -12.62 -2.54
CA PHE A 197 -7.95 -12.51 -3.92
C PHE A 197 -6.43 -12.33 -4.00
N ARG A 198 -5.87 -11.53 -3.10
CA ARG A 198 -4.44 -11.28 -2.98
C ARG A 198 -3.65 -12.54 -2.65
N GLN A 199 -4.17 -13.38 -1.74
CA GLN A 199 -3.58 -14.68 -1.41
C GLN A 199 -3.71 -15.66 -2.56
N LYS A 200 -4.89 -15.73 -3.20
CA LYS A 200 -5.17 -16.58 -4.36
C LYS A 200 -4.21 -16.27 -5.51
N GLU A 201 -4.00 -14.99 -5.80
CA GLU A 201 -3.09 -14.53 -6.85
C GLU A 201 -1.65 -14.93 -6.55
N MET A 202 -1.16 -14.71 -5.32
CA MET A 202 0.17 -15.16 -4.92
C MET A 202 0.35 -16.67 -5.12
N VAL A 203 -0.62 -17.48 -4.72
CA VAL A 203 -0.57 -18.94 -4.91
C VAL A 203 -0.55 -19.31 -6.39
N ALA A 204 -1.34 -18.62 -7.22
CA ALA A 204 -1.33 -18.84 -8.66
C ALA A 204 0.02 -18.48 -9.28
N LEU A 205 0.64 -17.38 -8.87
CA LEU A 205 1.95 -16.94 -9.39
C LEU A 205 3.07 -17.88 -8.98
N LEU A 206 3.10 -18.34 -7.73
CA LEU A 206 4.08 -19.33 -7.28
C LEU A 206 3.94 -20.67 -8.01
N ARG A 207 2.72 -21.06 -8.39
CA ARG A 207 2.46 -22.33 -9.09
C ARG A 207 2.68 -22.25 -10.61
N TYR A 208 2.28 -21.14 -11.23
CA TYR A 208 2.14 -21.05 -12.68
C TYR A 208 2.85 -19.83 -13.29
N GLY A 209 3.13 -18.79 -12.50
CA GLY A 209 3.60 -17.48 -13.00
C GLY A 209 4.94 -17.55 -13.74
N ARG A 210 5.82 -18.47 -13.36
CA ARG A 210 7.12 -18.63 -14.03
C ARG A 210 7.02 -19.07 -15.49
N ALA A 211 6.02 -19.90 -15.83
CA ALA A 211 5.78 -20.34 -17.21
C ALA A 211 5.22 -19.21 -18.09
N VAL A 212 4.53 -18.25 -17.48
CA VAL A 212 3.94 -17.08 -18.16
C VAL A 212 4.97 -15.96 -18.35
N CYS A 213 5.94 -15.81 -17.44
CA CYS A 213 6.99 -14.80 -17.55
C CYS A 213 8.17 -15.20 -18.46
N SER A 214 8.27 -16.47 -18.86
CA SER A 214 9.33 -16.98 -19.74
C SER A 214 8.99 -16.92 -21.24
N THR A 215 7.79 -16.46 -21.59
CA THR A 215 7.30 -16.21 -22.96
C THR A 215 7.27 -14.72 -23.26
#